data_AF-A0A9P0LU22-F1
#
_entry.id   AF-A0A9P0LU22-F1
#
_cell.length_a   1.000
_cell.length_b   1.000
_cell.length_c   1.000
_cell.angle_alpha   90.00
_cell.angle_beta   90.00
_cell.angle_gamma   90.00
#
_symmetry.space_group_name_H-M   'P 1'
#
loop_
_entity.id
_entity.type
_entity.pdbx_description
1 polymer ?
#
loop_
_entity_poly.entity_id
_entity_poly.type
_entity_poly.pdbx_seq_one_letter_code
_entity_poly.pdbx_strand_id
1 'polypeptide(L)' 'MKFLLCVFAVVALMALFVVAEAEEMAPRLFQGFDSLAGKKCNDEDCYDSCKEQSYTFGFCVQGKCQCFPL' A
#
# COMPACT_ATOMS: atom_id res chain seq x y z
N MET A 1 -10.53 22.86 37.70
CA MET A 1 -9.57 21.75 37.46
C MET A 1 -10.23 20.48 36.91
N LYS A 2 -11.37 20.01 37.45
CA LYS A 2 -12.10 18.82 36.95
C LYS A 2 -12.56 18.92 35.48
N PHE A 3 -13.09 20.08 35.06
CA PHE A 3 -13.51 20.32 33.67
C PHE A 3 -12.36 20.19 32.65
N LEU A 4 -11.17 20.64 33.03
CA LEU A 4 -9.99 20.57 32.17
C LEU A 4 -9.59 19.11 31.90
N LEU A 5 -9.68 18.24 32.92
CA LEU A 5 -9.41 16.81 32.80
C LEU A 5 -10.39 16.12 31.84
N CYS A 6 -11.67 16.50 31.87
CA CYS A 6 -12.66 15.98 30.94
C CYS A 6 -12.35 16.37 29.49
N VAL A 7 -11.96 17.63 29.25
CA VAL A 7 -11.61 18.09 27.90
C VAL A 7 -10.40 17.33 27.35
N PHE A 8 -9.35 17.15 28.16
CA PHE A 8 -8.18 16.36 27.75
C PHE A 8 -8.54 14.91 27.45
N ALA A 9 -9.39 14.28 28.28
CA ALA A 9 -9.83 12.91 28.07
C ALA A 9 -10.61 12.75 26.76
N VAL A 10 -11.51 13.69 26.45
CA VAL A 10 -12.31 13.66 25.21
C VAL A 10 -11.42 13.86 23.97
N VAL A 11 -10.49 14.83 24.01
CA VAL A 11 -9.56 15.05 22.89
C VAL A 11 -8.66 13.84 22.66
N ALA A 12 -8.16 13.21 23.71
CA ALA A 12 -7.36 12.00 23.62
C ALA A 12 -8.14 10.83 23.00
N LEU A 13 -9.41 10.64 23.40
CA LEU A 13 -10.28 9.60 22.84
C LEU A 13 -10.56 9.82 21.35
N MET A 14 -10.84 11.06 20.94
CA MET A 14 -11.08 11.41 19.53
C MET A 14 -9.82 11.20 18.68
N ALA A 15 -8.64 11.57 19.19
CA ALA A 15 -7.38 11.33 18.51
C ALA A 15 -7.10 9.82 18.32
N LEU A 16 -7.36 9.00 19.33
CA LEU A 16 -7.23 7.54 19.23
C LEU A 16 -8.18 6.94 18.19
N PHE A 17 -9.43 7.45 18.11
CA PHE A 17 -10.40 7.01 17.11
C PHE A 17 -9.96 7.38 15.68
N VAL A 18 -9.43 8.58 15.48
CA VAL A 18 -8.88 9.02 14.19
C VAL A 18 -7.67 8.18 13.77
N VAL A 19 -6.79 7.80 14.71
CA VAL A 19 -5.66 6.91 14.42
C VAL A 19 -6.14 5.50 14.05
N ALA A 20 -7.22 5.01 14.66
CA ALA A 20 -7.78 3.68 14.36
C ALA A 20 -8.40 3.57 12.95
N GLU A 21 -8.89 4.67 12.35
CA GLU A 21 -9.37 4.69 10.96
C GLU A 21 -8.29 5.09 9.94
N ALA A 22 -7.14 5.62 10.39
CA ALA A 22 -6.07 6.08 9.49
C ALA A 22 -5.04 4.99 9.11
N GLU A 23 -5.19 3.76 9.60
CA GLU A 23 -4.24 2.66 9.29
C GLU A 23 -4.53 1.89 7.99
N GLU A 24 -5.42 2.39 7.12
CA GLU A 24 -5.65 1.82 5.77
C GLU A 24 -5.09 2.71 4.64
N MET A 25 -4.20 3.63 4.98
CA MET A 25 -3.27 4.22 4.02
C MET A 25 -1.84 4.04 4.53
N ALA A 26 -1.48 2.80 4.85
CA ALA A 26 -0.13 2.40 4.53
C ALA A 26 0.05 2.68 3.02
N PRO A 27 0.97 3.56 2.59
CA PRO A 27 1.35 3.53 1.20
C PRO A 27 1.72 2.08 0.92
N ARG A 28 1.03 1.45 -0.04
CA ARG A 28 1.50 0.19 -0.59
C ARG A 28 2.88 0.50 -1.14
N LEU A 29 3.88 0.27 -0.30
CA LEU A 29 5.24 0.02 -0.68
C LEU A 29 5.19 -1.35 -1.36
N PHE A 30 4.44 -1.40 -2.48
CA PHE A 30 4.57 -2.44 -3.47
C PHE A 30 5.96 -2.18 -4.00
N GLN A 31 6.90 -2.84 -3.32
CA GLN A 31 8.28 -2.89 -3.72
C GLN A 31 8.21 -3.19 -5.20
N GLY A 32 8.67 -2.22 -6.00
CA GLY A 32 9.01 -2.47 -7.37
C GLY A 32 9.69 -3.82 -7.42
N PHE A 33 9.29 -4.62 -8.40
CA PHE A 33 9.72 -5.97 -8.68
C PHE A 33 11.23 -5.99 -9.03
N ASP A 34 12.06 -5.35 -8.22
CA ASP A 34 13.50 -5.46 -8.21
C ASP A 34 13.81 -6.72 -7.40
N SER A 35 13.81 -7.84 -8.13
CA SER A 35 14.78 -8.91 -7.90
C SER A 35 14.94 -9.33 -6.42
N LEU A 36 13.88 -9.84 -5.78
CA LEU A 36 14.07 -10.55 -4.52
C LEU A 36 14.77 -11.88 -4.81
N ALA A 37 16.10 -11.87 -4.62
CA ALA A 37 16.88 -13.05 -4.22
C ALA A 37 16.65 -14.34 -5.04
N GLY A 38 16.69 -14.24 -6.37
CA GLY A 38 16.77 -15.43 -7.24
C GLY A 38 15.44 -15.98 -7.76
N LYS A 39 14.29 -15.32 -7.55
CA LYS A 39 13.09 -15.62 -8.34
C LYS A 39 13.13 -14.87 -9.68
N LYS A 40 13.13 -15.63 -10.78
CA LYS A 40 12.96 -15.09 -12.13
C LYS A 40 11.62 -14.39 -12.19
N CYS A 41 11.64 -13.13 -12.63
CA CYS A 41 10.42 -12.42 -12.97
C CYS A 41 9.67 -13.19 -14.07
N ASN A 42 8.37 -13.38 -13.86
CA ASN A 42 7.48 -14.20 -14.67
C ASN A 42 6.38 -13.30 -15.23
N ASP A 43 6.04 -13.49 -16.50
CA ASP A 43 5.05 -12.66 -17.19
C ASP A 43 3.66 -12.82 -16.58
N GLU A 44 3.28 -14.02 -16.13
CA GLU A 44 1.97 -14.29 -15.52
C GLU A 44 1.80 -13.53 -14.20
N ASP A 45 2.77 -13.66 -13.29
CA ASP A 45 2.76 -12.95 -11.99
C ASP A 45 2.80 -11.42 -12.18
N CYS A 46 3.55 -10.96 -13.19
CA CYS A 46 3.64 -9.54 -13.55
C CYS A 46 2.30 -9.03 -14.11
N TYR A 47 1.67 -9.79 -15.01
CA TYR A 47 0.38 -9.44 -15.59
C TYR A 47 -0.71 -9.34 -14.53
N ASP A 48 -0.83 -10.34 -13.64
CA ASP A 48 -1.84 -10.34 -12.58
C ASP A 48 -1.66 -9.16 -11.63
N SER A 49 -0.41 -8.88 -11.22
CA SER A 49 -0.07 -7.73 -10.37
C SER A 49 -0.36 -6.38 -11.04
N CYS A 50 -0.11 -6.26 -12.34
CA CYS A 50 -0.44 -5.05 -13.09
C CYS A 50 -1.96 -4.88 -13.24
N LYS A 51 -2.69 -5.98 -13.45
CA LYS A 51 -4.14 -5.98 -13.58
C LYS A 51 -4.84 -5.57 -12.28
N GLU A 52 -4.35 -6.02 -11.12
CA GLU A 52 -4.84 -5.57 -9.81
C GLU A 52 -4.69 -4.06 -9.60
N GLN A 53 -3.70 -3.45 -10.27
CA GLN A 53 -3.43 -2.02 -10.24
C GLN A 53 -4.16 -1.24 -11.33
N SER A 54 -5.19 -1.84 -11.95
CA SER A 54 -5.99 -1.22 -13.03
C SER A 54 -5.21 -0.93 -14.32
N TYR A 55 -4.02 -1.52 -14.49
CA TYR A 55 -3.36 -1.56 -15.80
C TYR A 55 -3.96 -2.68 -16.64
N THR A 56 -3.83 -2.55 -17.96
CA THR A 56 -4.43 -3.53 -18.89
C THR A 56 -3.55 -4.75 -19.07
N PHE A 57 -2.23 -4.53 -19.10
CA PHE A 57 -1.26 -5.60 -19.24
C PHE A 57 0.06 -5.25 -18.59
N GLY A 58 0.88 -6.28 -18.36
CA GLY A 58 2.24 -6.15 -17.85
C GLY A 58 3.14 -7.24 -18.39
N PHE A 59 4.42 -6.94 -18.54
CA PHE A 59 5.43 -7.88 -19.03
C PHE A 59 6.72 -7.78 -18.23
N CYS A 60 7.41 -8.91 -18.13
CA CYS A 60 8.73 -8.99 -17.56
C CYS A 60 9.80 -8.61 -18.60
N VAL A 61 10.40 -7.44 -18.45
CA VAL A 61 11.47 -6.96 -19.34
C VAL A 61 12.76 -6.85 -18.54
N GLN A 62 13.77 -7.64 -18.90
CA GLN A 62 15.08 -7.66 -18.25
C GLN A 62 15.02 -7.92 -16.73
N GLY A 63 14.10 -8.78 -16.30
CA GLY A 63 13.92 -9.12 -14.88
C GLY A 63 13.11 -8.09 -14.08
N LYS A 64 12.54 -7.08 -14.74
CA LYS A 64 11.67 -6.07 -14.13
C LYS A 64 10.27 -6.16 -14.73
N CYS A 65 9.27 -6.12 -13.86
CA CYS A 65 7.88 -6.05 -14.29
C CYS A 65 7.55 -4.62 -14.77
N GLN A 66 7.05 -4.49 -16.01
CA GLN A 66 6.57 -3.23 -16.59
C GLN A 66 5.07 -3.32 -16.85
N CYS A 67 4.30 -2.38 -16.32
CA CYS A 67 2.85 -2.29 -16.52
C CYS A 67 2.50 -1.22 -17.56
N PHE A 68 1.45 -1.46 -18.34
CA PHE A 68 1.01 -0.57 -19.41
C PHE A 68 -0.50 -0.28 -19.31
N PRO A 69 -0.89 1.00 -19.29
CA PRO A 69 -2.29 1.40 -19.42
C PRO A 69 -2.74 1.28 -20.89
N LEU A 70 -4.04 1.07 -21.10
CA LEU A 70 -4.70 1.12 -22.42
C LEU A 70 -4.54 2.50 -23.09
#